data_AF-A0A2M7WTK5-F1
#
_entry.id   AF-A0A2M7WTK5-F1
#
_cell.length_a   1.000
_cell.length_b   1.000
_cell.length_c   1.000
_cell.angle_alpha   90.00
_cell.angle_beta   90.00
_cell.angle_gamma   90.00
#
_symmetry.space_group_name_H-M   'P 1'
#
loop_
_entity.id
_entity.type
_entity.pdbx_description
1 polymer ?
#
loop_
_entity_poly.entity_id
_entity_poly.type
_entity_poly.pdbx_seq_one_letter_code
_entity_poly.pdbx_strand_id
1 'polypeptide(L)'
;MKNSTVLGFAENMQQAQALAAELGTGCGEITLHRFPDGEHRLAVPESLPENVMVFLSLDHPNEKLIELLLAAAAARDNGAKRVLLVTPYLCYMRQDIAFHPGEAVSQQIIGKLLAEHFDAVVTVDPHLHRIERLQQAVPLHHALALTAAEPMAEFLAGQFERPLLIG
;
A
#
# COMPACT_ATOMS: atom_id res chain seq x y z
N MET A 1 18.06 1.34 0.24
CA MET A 1 18.34 0.29 1.25
C MET A 1 19.25 -0.73 0.59
N LYS A 2 20.42 -1.05 1.16
CA LYS A 2 21.23 -2.16 0.62
C LYS A 2 20.53 -3.47 1.02
N ASN A 3 20.39 -4.41 0.08
CA ASN A 3 19.71 -5.70 0.27
C ASN A 3 18.20 -5.58 0.59
N SER A 4 17.40 -5.31 -0.44
CA SER A 4 15.93 -5.30 -0.38
C SER A 4 15.32 -6.09 -1.54
N THR A 5 14.01 -6.34 -1.48
CA THR A 5 13.21 -6.83 -2.61
C THR A 5 11.81 -6.23 -2.56
N VAL A 6 11.17 -6.10 -3.73
CA VAL A 6 9.75 -5.78 -3.87
C VAL A 6 8.97 -7.08 -4.10
N LEU A 7 7.93 -7.31 -3.33
CA LEU A 7 6.98 -8.40 -3.50
C LEU A 7 5.67 -7.85 -4.07
N GLY A 8 5.20 -8.39 -5.18
CA GLY A 8 3.93 -8.00 -5.81
C GLY A 8 2.95 -9.17 -5.88
N PHE A 9 1.67 -8.86 -6.01
CA PHE A 9 0.64 -9.84 -6.32
C PHE A 9 0.42 -9.90 -7.83
N ALA A 10 -0.12 -11.01 -8.35
CA ALA A 10 -0.33 -11.18 -9.79
C ALA A 10 -1.07 -10.00 -10.46
N GLU A 11 -2.08 -9.42 -9.79
CA GLU A 11 -2.88 -8.30 -10.31
C GLU A 11 -2.10 -6.98 -10.48
N ASN A 12 -0.97 -6.83 -9.78
CA ASN A 12 -0.17 -5.60 -9.76
C ASN A 12 1.33 -5.87 -9.95
N MET A 13 1.66 -7.05 -10.46
CA MET A 13 3.04 -7.50 -10.63
C MET A 13 3.81 -6.59 -11.59
N GLN A 14 3.15 -6.06 -12.62
CA GLN A 14 3.77 -5.12 -13.56
C GLN A 14 4.25 -3.85 -12.85
N GLN A 15 3.44 -3.27 -11.96
CA GLN A 15 3.78 -2.07 -11.20
C GLN A 15 4.84 -2.37 -10.14
N ALA A 16 4.77 -3.54 -9.49
CA ALA A 16 5.80 -4.00 -8.56
C ALA A 16 7.17 -4.16 -9.24
N GLN A 17 7.20 -4.72 -10.45
CA GLN A 17 8.41 -4.85 -11.27
C GLN A 17 8.96 -3.48 -11.69
N ALA A 18 8.09 -2.56 -12.12
CA ALA A 18 8.50 -1.21 -12.46
C ALA A 18 9.14 -0.48 -11.26
N LEU A 19 8.52 -0.58 -10.08
CA LEU A 19 9.08 -0.04 -8.85
C LEU A 19 10.43 -0.68 -8.50
N ALA A 20 10.55 -2.00 -8.61
CA ALA A 20 11.80 -2.70 -8.34
C ALA A 20 12.92 -2.26 -9.28
N ALA A 21 12.62 -2.05 -10.56
CA ALA A 21 13.55 -1.56 -11.56
C ALA A 21 14.06 -0.15 -11.22
N GLU A 22 13.16 0.78 -10.88
CA GLU A 22 13.53 2.15 -10.47
C GLU A 22 14.39 2.16 -9.18
N LEU A 23 14.14 1.22 -8.27
CA LEU A 23 14.91 1.09 -7.03
C LEU A 23 16.21 0.29 -7.17
N GLY A 24 16.47 -0.32 -8.33
CA GLY A 24 17.62 -1.19 -8.56
C GLY A 24 17.65 -2.42 -7.64
N THR A 25 16.48 -3.00 -7.35
CA THR A 25 16.29 -4.08 -6.37
C THR A 25 15.61 -5.30 -7.01
N GLY A 26 15.55 -6.42 -6.30
CA GLY A 26 14.88 -7.63 -6.77
C GLY A 26 13.35 -7.46 -6.79
N CYS A 27 12.66 -8.29 -7.57
CA CYS A 27 11.21 -8.40 -7.53
C CYS A 27 10.81 -9.88 -7.41
N GLY A 28 9.87 -10.18 -6.52
CA GLY A 28 9.30 -11.51 -6.32
C GLY A 28 7.78 -11.46 -6.34
N GLU A 29 7.15 -12.59 -6.66
CA GLU A 29 5.69 -12.72 -6.66
C GLU A 29 5.21 -13.35 -5.36
N ILE A 30 4.12 -12.80 -4.81
CA ILE A 30 3.30 -13.45 -3.78
C ILE A 30 2.23 -14.24 -4.51
N THR A 31 2.27 -15.56 -4.34
CA THR A 31 1.30 -16.44 -4.98
C THR A 31 0.09 -16.61 -4.09
N LEU A 32 -1.10 -16.54 -4.68
CA LEU A 32 -2.39 -16.70 -4.00
C LEU A 32 -3.11 -17.94 -4.50
N HIS A 33 -3.69 -18.69 -3.57
CA HIS A 33 -4.61 -19.78 -3.83
C HIS A 33 -5.85 -19.59 -2.96
N ARG A 34 -7.02 -19.55 -3.59
CA ARG A 34 -8.30 -19.47 -2.89
C ARG A 34 -8.86 -20.87 -2.65
N PHE A 35 -9.20 -21.18 -1.41
CA PHE A 35 -9.89 -22.40 -1.03
C PHE A 35 -11.38 -22.34 -1.41
N PRO A 36 -12.08 -23.48 -1.49
CA PRO A 36 -13.51 -23.53 -1.86
C PRO A 36 -14.44 -22.74 -0.93
N ASP A 37 -14.07 -22.53 0.33
CA ASP A 37 -14.80 -21.73 1.32
C ASP A 37 -14.50 -20.23 1.24
N GLY A 38 -13.54 -19.82 0.40
CA GLY A 38 -13.14 -18.43 0.20
C GLY A 38 -11.90 -18.01 0.98
N GLU A 39 -11.30 -18.87 1.81
CA GLU A 39 -10.05 -18.54 2.49
C GLU A 39 -8.87 -18.44 1.52
N HIS A 40 -7.87 -17.65 1.89
CA HIS A 40 -6.66 -17.46 1.10
C HIS A 40 -5.49 -18.23 1.71
N ARG A 41 -4.87 -19.11 0.91
CA ARG A 41 -3.51 -19.59 1.13
C ARG A 41 -2.57 -18.76 0.28
N LEU A 42 -1.54 -18.19 0.89
CA LEU A 42 -0.50 -17.47 0.15
C LEU A 42 0.89 -18.00 0.44
N ALA A 43 1.81 -17.76 -0.49
CA ALA A 43 3.22 -18.06 -0.32
C ALA A 43 4.08 -16.90 -0.86
N VAL A 44 5.08 -16.53 -0.06
CA VAL A 44 6.19 -15.64 -0.43
C VAL A 44 7.39 -16.47 -0.90
N PRO A 45 8.39 -15.89 -1.58
CA PRO A 45 9.64 -16.57 -1.86
C PRO A 45 10.35 -17.11 -0.60
N GLU A 46 10.94 -18.31 -0.68
CA GLU A 46 11.53 -19.04 0.46
C GLU A 46 12.72 -18.33 1.13
N SER A 47 13.39 -17.42 0.43
CA SER A 47 14.53 -16.67 0.97
C SER A 47 14.37 -15.19 0.69
N LEU A 48 13.95 -14.45 1.71
CA LEU A 48 13.78 -13.01 1.62
C LEU A 48 14.97 -12.26 2.25
N PRO A 49 15.37 -11.12 1.67
CA PRO A 49 16.31 -10.23 2.33
C PRO A 49 15.68 -9.60 3.57
N GLU A 50 16.51 -8.99 4.43
CA GLU A 50 16.03 -8.37 5.67
C GLU A 50 15.03 -7.22 5.44
N ASN A 51 15.04 -6.58 4.26
CA ASN A 51 14.15 -5.47 3.92
C ASN A 51 13.22 -5.88 2.76
N VAL A 52 11.92 -5.93 3.02
CA VAL A 52 10.89 -6.31 2.04
C VAL A 52 9.92 -5.16 1.86
N MET A 53 9.54 -4.90 0.61
CA MET A 53 8.44 -4.01 0.26
C MET A 53 7.31 -4.84 -0.33
N VAL A 54 6.14 -4.83 0.28
CA VAL A 54 4.93 -5.43 -0.29
C VAL A 54 4.21 -4.37 -1.11
N PHE A 55 4.01 -4.63 -2.40
CA PHE A 55 3.29 -3.77 -3.31
C PHE A 55 1.87 -4.29 -3.52
N LEU A 56 0.86 -3.49 -3.19
CA LEU A 56 -0.55 -3.80 -3.45
C LEU A 56 -1.41 -2.54 -3.44
N SER A 57 -2.15 -2.30 -4.53
CA SER A 57 -3.23 -1.31 -4.55
C SER A 57 -4.45 -1.85 -3.79
N LEU A 58 -5.01 -1.07 -2.86
CA LEU A 58 -6.15 -1.49 -2.03
C LEU A 58 -7.50 -1.03 -2.59
N ASP A 59 -7.63 -0.95 -3.91
CA ASP A 59 -8.96 -0.90 -4.54
C ASP A 59 -9.67 -2.24 -4.30
N HIS A 60 -10.99 -2.26 -4.10
CA HIS A 60 -11.73 -3.46 -3.69
C HIS A 60 -11.09 -4.15 -2.44
N PRO A 61 -10.96 -3.42 -1.32
CA PRO A 61 -9.93 -3.69 -0.31
C PRO A 61 -10.14 -4.92 0.58
N ASN A 62 -11.36 -5.43 0.69
CA ASN A 62 -11.73 -6.26 1.85
C ASN A 62 -10.93 -7.56 1.92
N GLU A 63 -10.81 -8.26 0.80
CA GLU A 63 -10.02 -9.49 0.71
C GLU A 63 -8.52 -9.18 0.76
N LYS A 64 -8.11 -8.14 0.01
CA LYS A 64 -6.72 -7.64 -0.05
C LYS A 64 -6.14 -7.29 1.32
N LEU A 65 -6.95 -6.78 2.23
CA LEU A 65 -6.51 -6.50 3.60
C LEU A 65 -6.06 -7.79 4.30
N ILE A 66 -6.80 -8.89 4.18
CA ILE A 66 -6.42 -10.19 4.75
C ILE A 66 -5.13 -10.70 4.08
N GLU A 67 -5.04 -10.58 2.75
CA GLU A 67 -3.85 -10.98 1.99
C GLU A 67 -2.59 -10.22 2.45
N LEU A 68 -2.71 -8.92 2.75
CA LEU A 68 -1.59 -8.13 3.29
C LEU A 68 -1.13 -8.59 4.66
N LEU A 69 -2.06 -8.89 5.58
CA LEU A 69 -1.69 -9.36 6.92
C LEU A 69 -0.92 -10.68 6.83
N LEU A 70 -1.43 -11.61 6.02
CA LEU A 70 -0.80 -12.90 5.76
C LEU A 70 0.57 -12.72 5.07
N ALA A 71 0.69 -11.81 4.10
CA ALA A 71 1.95 -11.57 3.39
C ALA A 71 3.01 -10.93 4.30
N ALA A 72 2.62 -10.00 5.16
CA ALA A 72 3.52 -9.38 6.12
C ALA A 72 4.05 -10.40 7.13
N ALA A 73 3.18 -11.26 7.67
CA ALA A 73 3.57 -12.33 8.58
C ALA A 73 4.49 -13.35 7.88
N ALA A 74 4.09 -13.86 6.71
CA ALA A 74 4.88 -14.82 5.93
C ALA A 74 6.26 -14.25 5.53
N ALA A 75 6.34 -12.95 5.21
CA ALA A 75 7.62 -12.32 4.91
C ALA A 75 8.57 -12.33 6.13
N ARG A 76 8.05 -12.06 7.34
CA ARG A 76 8.83 -12.10 8.58
C ARG A 76 9.30 -13.52 8.91
N ASP A 77 8.42 -14.50 8.74
CA ASP A 77 8.75 -15.92 8.95
C ASP A 77 9.85 -16.41 7.98
N ASN A 78 9.99 -15.77 6.81
CA ASN A 78 11.00 -16.08 5.79
C ASN A 78 12.19 -15.11 5.80
N GLY A 79 12.45 -14.44 6.92
CA GLY A 79 13.70 -13.70 7.18
C GLY A 79 13.64 -12.19 7.05
N ALA A 80 12.49 -11.61 6.67
CA ALA A 80 12.32 -10.16 6.64
C ALA A 80 12.33 -9.59 8.07
N LYS A 81 13.21 -8.60 8.31
CA LYS A 81 13.24 -7.83 9.57
C LYS A 81 12.41 -6.55 9.46
N ARG A 82 12.33 -5.98 8.26
CA ARG A 82 11.54 -4.79 7.95
C ARG A 82 10.62 -5.10 6.78
N VAL A 83 9.33 -4.87 6.98
CA VAL A 83 8.29 -5.05 5.97
C VAL A 83 7.58 -3.71 5.76
N LEU A 84 7.73 -3.15 4.56
CA LEU A 84 7.13 -1.88 4.17
C LEU A 84 5.95 -2.16 3.26
N LEU A 85 4.85 -1.44 3.42
CA LEU A 85 3.74 -1.44 2.47
C LEU A 85 3.90 -0.30 1.48
N VAL A 86 3.90 -0.62 0.18
CA VAL A 86 3.75 0.35 -0.90
C VAL A 86 2.37 0.14 -1.52
N THR A 87 1.46 1.08 -1.26
CA THR A 87 0.06 0.98 -1.66
C THR A 87 -0.38 2.24 -2.40
N PRO A 88 -0.35 2.24 -3.75
CA PRO A 88 -0.68 3.44 -4.53
C PRO A 88 -2.06 4.02 -4.18
N TYR A 89 -3.04 3.16 -3.93
CA TYR A 89 -4.34 3.53 -3.39
C TYR A 89 -4.52 2.96 -1.99
N LEU A 90 -4.59 3.84 -0.98
CA LEU A 90 -4.88 3.47 0.40
C LEU A 90 -6.40 3.48 0.67
N CYS A 91 -6.94 2.32 1.02
CA CYS A 91 -8.37 2.14 1.26
C CYS A 91 -8.87 2.75 2.58
N TYR A 92 -10.19 2.82 2.72
CA TYR A 92 -10.88 3.19 3.98
C TYR A 92 -10.57 4.59 4.53
N MET A 93 -9.90 5.44 3.76
CA MET A 93 -9.55 6.80 4.17
C MET A 93 -10.73 7.78 4.15
N ARG A 94 -11.87 7.43 3.54
CA ARG A 94 -13.04 8.32 3.37
C ARG A 94 -13.97 8.41 4.59
N GLN A 95 -14.07 7.35 5.40
CA GLN A 95 -14.85 7.39 6.64
C GLN A 95 -13.91 7.80 7.78
N ASP A 96 -13.58 9.09 7.77
CA ASP A 96 -12.64 9.75 8.69
C ASP A 96 -13.32 10.32 9.95
N ILE A 97 -14.65 10.21 10.03
CA ILE A 97 -15.48 10.58 11.17
C ILE A 97 -16.73 9.68 11.23
N ALA A 98 -17.31 9.53 12.42
CA ALA A 98 -18.66 9.02 12.61
C ALA A 98 -19.64 10.20 12.57
N PHE A 99 -20.49 10.27 11.55
CA PHE A 99 -21.53 11.31 11.45
C PHE A 99 -22.74 10.96 12.31
N HIS A 100 -22.97 9.67 12.53
CA HIS A 100 -24.04 9.16 13.37
C HIS A 100 -23.50 8.28 14.52
N PRO A 101 -24.16 8.28 15.70
CA PRO A 101 -23.80 7.38 16.79
C PRO A 101 -23.79 5.92 16.34
N GLY A 102 -22.71 5.20 16.68
CA GLY A 102 -22.53 3.78 16.34
C GLY A 102 -21.81 3.51 15.02
N GLU A 103 -21.52 4.54 14.21
CA GLU A 103 -20.69 4.36 13.02
C GLU A 103 -19.22 4.12 13.37
N ALA A 104 -18.58 3.26 12.58
CA ALA A 104 -17.13 3.08 12.64
C ALA A 104 -16.40 4.30 12.08
N VAL A 105 -15.16 4.53 12.55
CA VAL A 105 -14.21 5.42 11.89
C VAL A 105 -13.18 4.54 11.20
N SER A 106 -13.53 4.03 10.00
CA SER A 106 -12.72 3.01 9.32
C SER A 106 -11.30 3.49 9.04
N GLN A 107 -11.10 4.79 8.80
CA GLN A 107 -9.78 5.38 8.57
C GLN A 107 -8.83 5.06 9.75
N GLN A 108 -9.31 5.24 10.97
CA GLN A 108 -8.55 5.02 12.19
C GLN A 108 -8.35 3.54 12.50
N ILE A 109 -9.36 2.71 12.22
CA ILE A 109 -9.32 1.26 12.47
C ILE A 109 -8.33 0.58 11.52
N ILE A 110 -8.48 0.81 10.22
CA ILE A 110 -7.62 0.20 9.20
C ILE A 110 -6.21 0.78 9.26
N GLY A 111 -6.06 2.08 9.51
CA GLY A 111 -4.73 2.67 9.65
C GLY A 111 -3.93 2.10 10.82
N LYS A 112 -4.57 1.82 11.97
CA LYS A 112 -3.94 1.11 13.09
C LYS A 112 -3.58 -0.33 12.75
N LEU A 113 -4.50 -1.07 12.12
CA LEU A 113 -4.24 -2.44 11.67
C LEU A 113 -3.00 -2.54 10.78
N LEU A 114 -2.85 -1.62 9.82
CA LEU A 114 -1.67 -1.54 8.96
C LEU A 114 -0.41 -1.20 9.76
N ALA A 115 -0.50 -0.28 10.72
CA ALA A 115 0.62 0.09 11.59
C ALA A 115 1.10 -1.04 12.52
N GLU A 116 0.23 -2.01 12.84
CA GLU A 116 0.60 -3.18 13.63
C GLU A 116 1.40 -4.22 12.83
N HIS A 117 1.24 -4.27 11.50
CA HIS A 117 1.84 -5.32 10.66
C HIS A 117 3.02 -4.83 9.82
N PHE A 118 3.06 -3.54 9.50
CA PHE A 118 4.07 -2.92 8.62
C PHE A 118 4.92 -1.90 9.36
N ASP A 119 6.19 -1.83 9.01
CA ASP A 119 7.17 -0.87 9.57
C ASP A 119 7.09 0.51 8.91
N ALA A 120 6.52 0.58 7.69
CA ALA A 120 6.26 1.81 6.96
C ALA A 120 5.08 1.61 6.00
N VAL A 121 4.40 2.69 5.65
CA VAL A 121 3.37 2.75 4.61
C VAL A 121 3.69 3.90 3.67
N VAL A 122 3.71 3.64 2.37
CA VAL A 122 3.84 4.65 1.31
C VAL A 122 2.61 4.58 0.42
N THR A 123 1.96 5.72 0.19
CA THR A 123 0.76 5.82 -0.65
C THR A 123 0.75 7.12 -1.46
N VAL A 124 -0.20 7.26 -2.38
CA VAL A 124 -0.32 8.41 -3.28
C VAL A 124 -1.70 9.05 -3.13
N ASP A 125 -1.73 10.36 -2.88
CA ASP A 125 -2.92 11.19 -2.75
C ASP A 125 -4.07 10.56 -1.91
N PRO A 126 -3.80 10.08 -0.67
CA PRO A 126 -4.84 9.52 0.17
C PRO A 126 -5.87 10.58 0.57
N HIS A 127 -7.09 10.15 0.90
CA HIS A 127 -8.13 11.06 1.39
C HIS A 127 -7.82 11.55 2.81
N LEU A 128 -7.25 12.74 2.94
CA LEU A 128 -6.86 13.38 4.20
C LEU A 128 -7.75 14.59 4.53
N HIS A 129 -9.07 14.48 4.33
CA HIS A 129 -9.96 15.64 4.41
C HIS A 129 -10.03 16.30 5.81
N ARG A 130 -9.84 15.53 6.89
CA ARG A 130 -9.90 16.01 8.29
C ARG A 130 -8.58 15.93 9.05
N ILE A 131 -7.53 15.45 8.42
CA ILE A 131 -6.20 15.27 9.03
C ILE A 131 -5.15 15.90 8.11
N GLU A 132 -4.10 16.46 8.67
CA GLU A 132 -3.06 17.14 7.89
C GLU A 132 -2.01 16.15 7.38
N ARG A 133 -1.82 15.04 8.10
CA ARG A 133 -0.73 14.09 7.88
C ARG A 133 -1.24 12.66 8.00
N LEU A 134 -0.72 11.79 7.13
CA LEU A 134 -1.08 10.36 7.11
C LEU A 134 -0.84 9.68 8.46
N GLN A 135 0.16 10.11 9.23
CA GLN A 135 0.49 9.59 10.56
C GLN A 135 -0.66 9.70 11.57
N GLN A 136 -1.62 10.60 11.35
CA GLN A 136 -2.81 10.72 12.20
C GLN A 136 -3.81 9.58 11.97
N ALA A 137 -3.76 8.92 10.81
CA ALA A 137 -4.56 7.73 10.50
C ALA A 137 -3.75 6.43 10.65
N VAL A 138 -2.51 6.42 10.13
CA VAL A 138 -1.59 5.27 10.16
C VAL A 138 -0.44 5.62 11.12
N PRO A 139 -0.49 5.23 12.41
CA PRO A 139 0.43 5.71 13.44
C PRO A 139 1.82 5.09 13.37
N LEU A 140 2.51 5.26 12.24
CA LEU A 140 3.89 4.87 11.98
C LEU A 140 4.78 6.11 11.86
N HIS A 141 6.03 6.00 12.30
CA HIS A 141 7.04 7.04 12.02
C HIS A 141 7.20 7.28 10.52
N HIS A 142 7.12 6.22 9.71
CA HIS A 142 7.25 6.25 8.26
C HIS A 142 5.91 5.97 7.55
N ALA A 143 4.90 6.82 7.78
CA ALA A 143 3.70 6.88 6.95
C ALA A 143 3.81 8.04 5.95
N LEU A 144 4.06 7.75 4.68
CA LEU A 144 4.33 8.73 3.63
C LEU A 144 3.16 8.82 2.66
N ALA A 145 2.62 10.02 2.50
CA ALA A 145 1.68 10.37 1.43
C ALA A 145 2.44 11.16 0.36
N LEU A 146 2.61 10.56 -0.81
CA LEU A 146 3.13 11.22 -2.00
C LEU A 146 1.98 11.85 -2.78
N THR A 147 2.32 12.69 -3.76
CA THR A 147 1.33 13.26 -4.67
C THR A 147 1.70 13.01 -6.12
N ALA A 148 0.70 12.67 -6.95
CA ALA A 148 0.83 12.55 -8.39
C ALA A 148 0.54 13.89 -9.10
N ALA A 149 0.14 14.93 -8.37
CA ALA A 149 -0.26 16.22 -8.94
C ALA A 149 0.84 16.84 -9.83
N GLU A 150 2.09 16.80 -9.40
CA GLU A 150 3.22 17.35 -10.15
C GLU A 150 3.51 16.54 -11.44
N PRO A 151 3.70 15.21 -11.41
CA PRO A 151 3.82 14.40 -12.63
C PRO A 151 2.64 14.56 -13.60
N MET A 152 1.42 14.68 -13.07
CA MET A 152 0.22 14.93 -13.89
C MET A 152 0.26 16.32 -14.52
N ALA A 153 0.63 17.35 -13.76
CA ALA A 153 0.74 18.71 -14.27
C ALA A 153 1.80 18.82 -15.37
N GLU A 154 2.97 18.18 -15.18
CA GLU A 154 4.02 18.12 -16.19
C GLU A 154 3.55 17.45 -17.48
N PHE A 155 2.85 16.31 -17.36
CA PHE A 155 2.26 15.63 -18.50
C PHE A 155 1.26 16.52 -19.26
N LEU A 156 0.40 17.24 -18.52
CA LEU A 156 -0.64 18.09 -19.09
C LEU A 156 -0.12 19.40 -19.68
N ALA A 157 1.00 19.93 -19.19
CA ALA A 157 1.57 21.22 -19.63
C ALA A 157 1.86 21.27 -21.14
N GLY A 158 2.17 20.13 -21.75
CA GLY A 158 2.39 20.01 -23.19
C GLY A 158 1.15 19.70 -24.03
N GLN A 159 -0.01 19.45 -23.40
CA GLN A 159 -1.23 18.97 -24.08
C GLN A 159 -2.24 20.09 -24.38
N PHE A 160 -2.13 21.23 -23.70
CA PHE A 160 -3.11 22.31 -23.77
C PHE A 160 -2.44 23.70 -23.78
N GLU A 161 -2.86 24.59 -24.68
CA GLU A 161 -2.28 25.95 -24.79
C GLU A 161 -2.76 26.90 -23.69
N ARG A 162 -4.03 26.78 -23.27
CA ARG A 162 -4.67 27.64 -22.27
C ARG A 162 -5.65 26.82 -21.40
N PRO A 163 -5.14 25.87 -20.60
CA PRO A 163 -6.01 25.01 -19.80
C PRO A 163 -6.73 25.79 -18.70
N LEU A 164 -7.99 25.42 -18.46
CA LEU A 164 -8.74 25.81 -17.27
C LEU A 164 -8.89 24.57 -16.38
N LEU A 165 -8.45 24.65 -15.13
CA LEU A 165 -8.65 23.60 -14.14
C LEU A 165 -9.97 23.84 -13.40
N ILE A 166 -10.82 22.81 -13.35
CA ILE A 166 -12.10 22.82 -12.61
C ILE A 166 -11.99 21.72 -11.56
N GLY A 167 -12.15 22.09 -10.28
CA GLY A 167 -12.06 21.20 -9.12
C GLY A 167 -13.36 21.13 -8.34
#